data_AF-A0A349HG28-F1
#
_entry.id   AF-A0A349HG28-F1
#
_cell.length_a   1.000
_cell.length_b   1.000
_cell.length_c   1.000
_cell.angle_alpha   90.00
_cell.angle_beta   90.00
_cell.angle_gamma   90.00
#
_symmetry.space_group_name_H-M   'P 1'
#
loop_
_entity.id
_entity.type
_entity.pdbx_description
1 polymer ?
#
loop_
_entity_poly.entity_id
_entity_poly.type
_entity_poly.pdbx_seq_one_letter_code
_entity_poly.pdbx_strand_id
1 'polypeptide(L)'
;MCIISFFAMIAGLIRPSWVKVKSKRQSLGIYGITCLACFIGLMVVVSPAKKEESGQNKMQQTAQKRATGFESQFRSDQVLPYDVVFIKDTSIPGRTRVSSSILINSRNATYEQKAQTIFKAASDIAKSKNADVVTVSIDMTKLTAGSGYQLALCQYAPDGGGFSGKQNWTCKITASEDNPTAEQLKVLDEWYYHRYKFQKDGMTDETKLKKYLAKSMGLPEDKITLPYVAQTAYYSN
;
A
#
# COMPACT_ATOMS: atom_id res chain seq x y z
N MET A 1 25.76 30.42 -36.38
CA MET A 1 26.91 29.90 -37.16
C MET A 1 27.38 28.51 -36.72
N CYS A 2 27.54 28.22 -35.42
CA CYS A 2 28.15 26.95 -34.96
C CYS A 2 27.39 25.67 -35.38
N ILE A 3 26.04 25.72 -35.47
CA ILE A 3 25.23 24.58 -35.91
C ILE A 3 25.50 24.21 -37.38
N ILE A 4 25.65 25.23 -38.24
CA ILE A 4 25.93 25.04 -39.68
C ILE A 4 27.33 24.45 -39.86
N SER A 5 28.32 24.92 -39.11
CA SER A 5 29.69 24.35 -39.13
C SER A 5 29.73 22.90 -38.63
N PHE A 6 28.92 22.54 -37.65
CA PHE A 6 28.82 21.17 -37.15
C PHE A 6 28.24 20.20 -38.19
N PHE A 7 27.14 20.58 -38.85
CA PHE A 7 26.57 19.78 -39.93
C PHE A 7 27.50 19.70 -41.15
N ALA A 8 28.21 20.78 -41.48
CA ALA A 8 29.23 20.77 -42.54
C ALA A 8 30.41 19.83 -42.19
N MET A 9 30.82 19.77 -40.91
CA MET A 9 31.85 18.84 -40.45
C MET A 9 31.41 17.39 -40.63
N ILE A 10 30.18 17.04 -40.20
CA ILE A 10 29.63 15.69 -40.34
C ILE A 10 29.51 15.31 -41.82
N ALA A 11 28.96 16.20 -42.65
CA ALA A 11 28.82 15.98 -44.09
C ALA A 11 30.17 15.78 -44.78
N GLY A 12 31.20 16.56 -44.43
CA GLY A 12 32.54 16.44 -45.01
C GLY A 12 33.34 15.21 -44.55
N LEU A 13 33.04 14.65 -43.37
CA LEU A 13 33.60 13.36 -42.92
C LEU A 13 32.99 12.16 -43.66
N ILE A 14 31.72 12.25 -44.03
CA ILE A 14 31.02 11.24 -44.85
C ILE A 14 31.51 11.33 -46.30
N ARG A 15 31.37 12.51 -46.93
CA ARG A 15 31.77 12.75 -48.33
C ARG A 15 32.34 14.16 -48.51
N PRO A 16 33.68 14.31 -48.64
CA PRO A 16 34.35 15.62 -48.71
C PRO A 16 33.85 16.54 -49.84
N SER A 17 33.40 15.96 -50.95
CA SER A 17 32.87 16.70 -52.10
C SER A 17 31.59 17.49 -51.79
N TRP A 18 30.81 17.08 -50.78
CA TRP A 18 29.56 17.76 -50.40
C TRP A 18 29.78 19.14 -49.78
N VAL A 19 30.95 19.35 -49.18
CA VAL A 19 31.36 20.64 -48.61
C VAL A 19 32.49 21.30 -49.42
N LYS A 20 32.70 20.83 -50.66
CA LYS A 20 33.74 21.32 -51.58
C LYS A 20 35.17 21.24 -51.02
N VAL A 21 35.47 20.20 -50.24
CA VAL A 21 36.81 19.96 -49.67
C VAL A 21 37.45 18.72 -50.30
N LYS A 22 38.78 18.75 -50.52
CA LYS A 22 39.51 17.69 -51.23
C LYS A 22 39.74 16.42 -50.41
N SER A 23 39.72 16.50 -49.07
CA SER A 23 39.95 15.35 -48.20
C SER A 23 39.26 15.46 -46.84
N LYS A 24 39.03 14.32 -46.19
CA LYS A 24 38.44 14.24 -44.85
C LYS A 24 39.29 14.96 -43.79
N ARG A 25 40.61 14.91 -43.89
CA ARG A 25 41.53 15.63 -42.99
C ARG A 25 41.36 17.15 -43.09
N GLN A 26 41.16 17.65 -44.30
CA GLN A 26 40.98 19.08 -44.53
C GLN A 26 39.60 19.57 -44.04
N SER A 27 38.57 18.72 -44.10
CA SER A 27 37.26 18.97 -43.49
C SER A 27 37.35 19.06 -41.96
N LEU A 28 38.09 18.14 -41.33
CA LEU A 28 38.30 18.16 -39.89
C LEU A 28 39.11 19.40 -39.44
N GLY A 29 40.12 19.81 -40.22
CA GLY A 29 40.91 21.00 -39.93
C GLY A 29 40.09 22.28 -39.99
N ILE A 30 39.37 22.52 -41.08
CA ILE A 30 38.64 23.78 -41.27
C ILE A 30 37.42 23.86 -40.35
N TYR A 31 36.56 22.84 -40.38
CA TYR A 31 35.30 22.87 -39.63
C TYR A 31 35.47 22.48 -38.16
N GLY A 32 36.40 21.57 -37.84
CA GLY A 32 36.67 21.16 -36.47
C GLY A 32 37.25 22.29 -35.62
N ILE A 33 38.18 23.09 -36.16
CA ILE A 33 38.74 24.25 -35.44
C ILE A 33 37.67 25.31 -35.21
N THR A 34 36.81 25.59 -36.20
CA THR A 34 35.70 26.55 -36.03
C THR A 34 34.64 26.07 -35.03
N CYS A 35 34.34 24.77 -34.98
CA CYS A 35 33.47 24.20 -33.95
C CYS A 35 34.10 24.33 -32.54
N LEU A 36 35.40 24.04 -32.40
CA LEU A 36 36.09 24.13 -31.12
C LEU A 36 36.13 25.58 -30.59
N ALA A 37 36.42 26.55 -31.46
CA ALA A 37 36.42 27.97 -31.09
C ALA A 37 35.03 28.48 -30.65
N CYS A 38 33.96 27.98 -31.30
CA CYS A 38 32.58 28.22 -30.89
C CYS A 38 32.26 27.66 -29.49
N PHE A 39 32.74 26.46 -29.15
CA PHE A 39 32.47 25.83 -27.86
C PHE A 39 33.25 26.50 -26.71
N ILE A 40 34.47 26.99 -26.97
CA ILE A 40 35.26 27.71 -25.97
C ILE A 40 34.70 29.14 -25.75
N GLY A 41 34.18 29.79 -26.80
CA GLY A 41 33.52 31.11 -26.68
C GLY A 41 32.19 31.09 -25.93
N LEU A 42 31.47 29.97 -25.92
CA LEU A 42 30.22 29.80 -25.16
C LEU A 42 30.44 29.48 -23.67
N MET A 43 31.66 29.18 -23.25
CA MET A 43 32.00 28.82 -21.85
C MET A 43 32.44 30.03 -20.98
N VAL A 44 32.46 31.26 -21.51
CA VAL A 44 32.94 32.46 -20.76
C VAL A 44 31.81 33.41 -20.33
N VAL A 45 30.53 33.11 -20.60
CA VAL A 45 29.40 33.86 -20.01
C VAL A 45 28.35 32.91 -19.47
N VAL A 46 28.72 32.18 -18.42
CA VAL A 46 27.76 31.61 -17.47
C VAL A 46 28.23 32.01 -16.08
N SER A 47 27.68 33.11 -15.58
CA SER A 47 27.69 33.41 -14.15
C SER A 47 27.18 32.18 -13.40
N PRO A 48 27.71 31.86 -12.21
CA PRO A 48 27.31 30.67 -11.47
C PRO A 48 25.82 30.80 -11.11
N ALA A 49 24.98 30.05 -11.81
CA ALA A 49 23.63 29.80 -11.37
C ALA A 49 23.72 29.07 -10.02
N LYS A 50 23.06 29.62 -9.00
CA LYS A 50 22.81 28.96 -7.72
C LYS A 50 22.47 27.49 -7.98
N LYS A 51 23.26 26.58 -7.43
CA LYS A 51 22.88 25.18 -7.30
C LYS A 51 21.55 25.09 -6.53
N GLU A 52 20.45 24.92 -7.23
CA GLU A 52 19.22 24.36 -6.66
C GLU A 52 19.39 22.84 -6.50
N GLU A 53 20.24 22.44 -5.57
CA GLU A 53 20.15 21.12 -4.94
C GLU A 53 18.97 21.13 -3.95
N SER A 54 17.71 21.05 -4.40
CA SER A 54 16.60 20.74 -3.48
C SER A 54 15.33 20.12 -4.09
N GLY A 55 15.40 19.47 -5.26
CA GLY A 55 14.23 18.82 -5.87
C GLY A 55 14.07 17.34 -5.49
N GLN A 56 15.06 16.51 -5.83
CA GLN A 56 14.94 15.05 -5.69
C GLN A 56 15.19 14.54 -4.26
N ASN A 57 16.08 15.19 -3.52
CA ASN A 57 16.35 14.83 -2.12
C ASN A 57 15.18 15.20 -1.19
N LYS A 58 14.39 16.24 -1.51
CA LYS A 58 13.19 16.59 -0.74
C LYS A 58 12.05 15.59 -0.95
N MET A 59 11.84 15.05 -2.15
CA MET A 59 10.80 14.01 -2.33
C MET A 59 11.16 12.70 -1.62
N GLN A 60 12.42 12.26 -1.66
CA GLN A 60 12.86 11.08 -0.90
C GLN A 60 12.90 11.33 0.61
N GLN A 61 13.37 12.48 1.08
CA GLN A 61 13.31 12.82 2.51
C GLN A 61 11.89 13.06 3.02
N THR A 62 10.95 13.53 2.20
CA THR A 62 9.55 13.74 2.64
C THR A 62 8.78 12.42 2.68
N ALA A 63 9.08 11.45 1.80
CA ALA A 63 8.53 10.09 1.90
C ALA A 63 9.11 9.34 3.12
N GLN A 64 10.42 9.46 3.35
CA GLN A 64 11.10 8.78 4.46
C GLN A 64 10.80 9.42 5.83
N LYS A 65 10.36 10.69 5.86
CA LYS A 65 9.92 11.40 7.07
C LYS A 65 8.40 11.28 7.34
N ARG A 66 7.63 10.58 6.48
CA ARG A 66 6.18 10.33 6.65
C ARG A 66 5.83 8.87 7.01
N ALA A 67 6.76 7.94 6.84
CA ALA A 67 6.63 6.56 7.35
C ALA A 67 6.81 6.46 8.88
N THR A 68 7.38 7.48 9.51
CA THR A 68 7.86 7.47 10.90
C THR A 68 6.78 7.57 11.99
N GLY A 69 5.50 7.68 11.64
CA GLY A 69 4.42 7.87 12.60
C GLY A 69 4.22 6.66 13.53
N PHE A 70 3.45 5.67 13.08
CA PHE A 70 3.20 4.46 13.86
C PHE A 70 4.46 3.57 14.00
N GLU A 71 5.34 3.54 13.00
CA GLU A 71 6.56 2.73 13.04
C GLU A 71 7.47 3.08 14.23
N SER A 72 7.44 4.33 14.71
CA SER A 72 8.19 4.74 15.91
C SER A 72 7.57 4.23 17.22
N GLN A 73 6.26 3.99 17.24
CA GLN A 73 5.49 3.45 18.36
C GLN A 73 5.33 1.93 18.27
N PHE A 74 5.87 1.32 17.20
CA PHE A 74 5.75 -0.10 16.96
C PHE A 74 6.55 -0.89 17.98
N ARG A 75 5.91 -1.91 18.56
CA ARG A 75 6.49 -2.76 19.61
C ARG A 75 6.41 -4.21 19.17
N SER A 76 7.54 -4.74 18.70
CA SER A 76 7.62 -6.11 18.20
C SER A 76 7.31 -7.16 19.28
N ASP A 77 7.56 -6.85 20.55
CA ASP A 77 7.23 -7.71 21.70
C ASP A 77 5.73 -7.85 21.97
N GLN A 78 4.91 -6.98 21.38
CA GLN A 78 3.45 -7.00 21.50
C GLN A 78 2.76 -7.66 20.31
N VAL A 79 3.53 -8.10 19.30
CA VAL A 79 2.98 -8.77 18.11
C VAL A 79 2.69 -10.23 18.43
N LEU A 80 1.46 -10.65 18.14
CA LEU A 80 1.02 -12.03 18.25
C LEU A 80 1.29 -12.79 16.95
N PRO A 81 1.51 -14.13 17.02
CA PRO A 81 1.46 -14.98 15.84
C PRO A 81 0.11 -14.87 15.14
N TYR A 82 0.14 -14.82 13.81
CA TYR A 82 -1.06 -14.70 13.00
C TYR A 82 -0.97 -15.55 11.72
N ASP A 83 -2.15 -15.96 11.23
CA ASP A 83 -2.31 -16.70 9.99
C ASP A 83 -3.06 -15.83 8.96
N VAL A 84 -2.58 -15.80 7.73
CA VAL A 84 -3.28 -15.12 6.63
C VAL A 84 -4.38 -16.03 6.09
N VAL A 85 -5.64 -15.57 6.14
CA VAL A 85 -6.79 -16.34 5.67
C VAL A 85 -6.96 -16.21 4.16
N PHE A 86 -6.98 -14.98 3.67
CA PHE A 86 -7.05 -14.69 2.24
C PHE A 86 -6.38 -13.37 1.93
N ILE A 87 -5.96 -13.22 0.68
CA ILE A 87 -5.49 -11.98 0.08
C ILE A 87 -6.29 -11.75 -1.20
N LYS A 88 -6.88 -10.57 -1.35
CA LYS A 88 -7.68 -10.16 -2.50
C LYS A 88 -7.07 -8.93 -3.14
N ASP A 89 -6.86 -9.00 -4.45
CA ASP A 89 -6.51 -7.82 -5.26
C ASP A 89 -7.74 -6.90 -5.37
N THR A 90 -7.52 -5.63 -5.06
CA THR A 90 -8.52 -4.54 -5.11
C THR A 90 -7.96 -3.32 -5.84
N SER A 91 -6.93 -3.53 -6.66
CA SER A 91 -6.21 -2.50 -7.39
C SER A 91 -7.11 -1.73 -8.32
N ILE A 92 -6.73 -0.47 -8.55
CA ILE A 92 -7.33 0.43 -9.54
C ILE A 92 -6.22 0.93 -10.48
N PRO A 93 -6.53 1.49 -11.65
CA PRO A 93 -5.51 2.02 -12.54
C PRO A 93 -4.55 2.96 -11.81
N GLY A 94 -3.25 2.65 -11.86
CA GLY A 94 -2.19 3.44 -11.22
C GLY A 94 -2.05 3.27 -9.70
N ARG A 95 -2.75 2.30 -9.07
CA ARG A 95 -2.60 2.02 -7.63
C ARG A 95 -2.78 0.52 -7.33
N THR A 96 -1.71 -0.12 -6.88
CA THR A 96 -1.72 -1.52 -6.42
C THR A 96 -2.33 -1.57 -5.03
N ARG A 97 -3.47 -2.25 -4.88
CA ARG A 97 -4.22 -2.31 -3.62
C ARG A 97 -4.57 -3.73 -3.24
N VAL A 98 -4.36 -4.06 -1.97
CA VAL A 98 -4.64 -5.38 -1.43
C VAL A 98 -5.60 -5.28 -0.25
N SER A 99 -6.59 -6.17 -0.21
CA SER A 99 -7.41 -6.43 0.97
C SER A 99 -7.09 -7.82 1.51
N SER A 100 -6.92 -7.96 2.82
CA SER A 100 -6.54 -9.23 3.44
C SER A 100 -7.27 -9.43 4.76
N SER A 101 -7.50 -10.69 5.11
CA SER A 101 -7.95 -11.08 6.44
C SER A 101 -6.89 -11.96 7.09
N ILE A 102 -6.67 -11.76 8.38
CA ILE A 102 -5.81 -12.59 9.22
C ILE A 102 -6.58 -13.10 10.45
N LEU A 103 -6.06 -14.16 11.06
CA LEU A 103 -6.48 -14.65 12.38
C LEU A 103 -5.31 -14.58 13.35
N ILE A 104 -5.59 -14.28 14.61
CA ILE A 104 -4.61 -14.38 15.69
C ILE A 104 -4.88 -15.62 16.54
N ASN A 105 -3.82 -16.30 16.97
CA ASN A 105 -3.93 -17.45 17.85
C ASN A 105 -3.94 -17.02 19.33
N SER A 106 -4.85 -16.10 19.69
CA SER A 106 -5.06 -15.66 21.06
C SER A 106 -6.50 -15.19 21.26
N ARG A 107 -7.16 -15.72 22.30
CA ARG A 107 -8.54 -15.36 22.65
C ARG A 107 -8.65 -14.13 23.56
N ASN A 108 -7.56 -13.79 24.25
CA ASN A 108 -7.51 -12.71 25.23
C ASN A 108 -6.52 -11.63 24.79
N ALA A 109 -6.40 -11.39 23.49
CA ALA A 109 -5.50 -10.38 22.96
C ALA A 109 -5.91 -8.99 23.46
N THR A 110 -4.94 -8.22 23.94
CA THR A 110 -5.20 -6.84 24.40
C THR A 110 -5.45 -5.90 23.23
N TYR A 111 -5.95 -4.70 23.53
CA TYR A 111 -6.12 -3.62 22.56
C TYR A 111 -4.81 -3.31 21.82
N GLU A 112 -3.71 -3.18 22.55
CA GLU A 112 -2.38 -2.92 22.03
C GLU A 112 -1.87 -4.09 21.18
N GLN A 113 -2.01 -5.33 21.66
CA GLN A 113 -1.56 -6.50 20.90
C GLN A 113 -2.29 -6.62 19.56
N LYS A 114 -3.61 -6.37 19.55
CA LYS A 114 -4.41 -6.33 18.31
C LYS A 114 -3.89 -5.25 17.36
N ALA A 115 -3.66 -4.03 17.83
CA ALA A 115 -3.16 -2.92 17.03
C ALA A 115 -1.74 -3.15 16.46
N GLN A 116 -0.82 -3.66 17.28
CA GLN A 116 0.55 -3.93 16.87
C GLN A 116 0.61 -5.10 15.87
N THR A 117 -0.19 -6.15 16.11
CA THR A 117 -0.26 -7.31 15.21
C THR A 117 -0.85 -6.94 13.86
N ILE A 118 -1.94 -6.18 13.82
CA ILE A 118 -2.56 -5.79 12.54
C ILE A 118 -1.64 -4.88 11.72
N PHE A 119 -0.90 -3.98 12.37
CA PHE A 119 0.09 -3.16 11.68
C PHE A 119 1.22 -4.01 11.10
N LYS A 120 1.76 -4.95 11.88
CA LYS A 120 2.81 -5.87 11.41
C LYS A 120 2.33 -6.64 10.19
N ALA A 121 1.13 -7.21 10.23
CA ALA A 121 0.55 -7.93 9.11
C ALA A 121 0.36 -7.04 7.87
N ALA A 122 -0.15 -5.81 8.04
CA ALA A 122 -0.29 -4.86 6.95
C ALA A 122 1.07 -4.49 6.32
N SER A 123 2.10 -4.26 7.13
CA SER A 123 3.46 -3.98 6.67
C SER A 123 4.07 -5.17 5.90
N ASP A 124 3.92 -6.38 6.43
CA ASP A 124 4.42 -7.61 5.79
C ASP A 124 3.73 -7.88 4.45
N ILE A 125 2.41 -7.69 4.39
CA ILE A 125 1.63 -7.85 3.16
C ILE A 125 1.98 -6.76 2.15
N ALA A 126 2.14 -5.50 2.58
CA ALA A 126 2.54 -4.41 1.70
C ALA A 126 3.88 -4.71 1.02
N LYS A 127 4.87 -5.16 1.80
CA LYS A 127 6.20 -5.55 1.30
C LYS A 127 6.12 -6.76 0.37
N SER A 128 5.47 -7.84 0.79
CA SER A 128 5.43 -9.09 0.01
C SER A 128 4.64 -8.97 -1.30
N LYS A 129 3.66 -8.07 -1.37
CA LYS A 129 2.86 -7.83 -2.58
C LYS A 129 3.31 -6.62 -3.38
N ASN A 130 4.33 -5.89 -2.90
CA ASN A 130 4.73 -4.59 -3.43
C ASN A 130 3.49 -3.68 -3.64
N ALA A 131 2.58 -3.68 -2.65
CA ALA A 131 1.31 -2.98 -2.72
C ALA A 131 1.47 -1.55 -2.23
N ASP A 132 0.86 -0.62 -2.94
CA ASP A 132 0.86 0.79 -2.54
C ASP A 132 -0.08 1.03 -1.36
N VAL A 133 -1.13 0.22 -1.22
CA VAL A 133 -2.07 0.27 -0.11
C VAL A 133 -2.53 -1.12 0.28
N VAL A 134 -2.59 -1.38 1.58
CA VAL A 134 -3.14 -2.61 2.14
C VAL A 134 -4.23 -2.27 3.15
N THR A 135 -5.36 -2.98 3.08
CA THR A 135 -6.36 -3.04 4.15
C THR A 135 -6.34 -4.45 4.73
N VAL A 136 -6.05 -4.58 6.02
CA VAL A 136 -5.99 -5.86 6.72
C VAL A 136 -6.97 -5.84 7.90
N SER A 137 -7.75 -6.90 8.07
CA SER A 137 -8.58 -7.15 9.25
C SER A 137 -8.04 -8.32 10.09
N ILE A 138 -8.16 -8.25 11.42
CA ILE A 138 -8.12 -9.42 12.30
C ILE A 138 -9.55 -9.88 12.44
N ASP A 139 -9.96 -10.97 11.78
CA ASP A 139 -11.32 -11.47 11.88
C ASP A 139 -11.51 -12.41 13.10
N MET A 140 -12.72 -12.47 13.63
CA MET A 140 -13.06 -13.28 14.81
C MET A 140 -12.91 -14.79 14.52
N THR A 141 -13.30 -15.22 13.33
CA THR A 141 -13.23 -16.61 12.87
C THR A 141 -12.94 -16.69 11.37
N LYS A 142 -12.47 -17.87 10.92
CA LYS A 142 -12.19 -18.11 9.50
C LYS A 142 -13.43 -18.00 8.62
N LEU A 143 -14.59 -18.45 9.11
CA LEU A 143 -15.85 -18.46 8.36
C LEU A 143 -16.42 -17.06 8.13
N THR A 144 -16.06 -16.11 9.01
CA THR A 144 -16.53 -14.74 8.95
C THR A 144 -15.50 -13.76 8.42
N ALA A 145 -14.38 -14.28 7.91
CA ALA A 145 -13.31 -13.49 7.31
C ALA A 145 -13.86 -12.55 6.23
N GLY A 146 -13.62 -11.24 6.38
CA GLY A 146 -14.14 -10.21 5.47
C GLY A 146 -15.64 -9.95 5.53
N SER A 147 -16.37 -10.54 6.49
CA SER A 147 -17.82 -10.34 6.68
C SER A 147 -18.17 -9.27 7.72
N GLY A 148 -17.17 -8.51 8.21
CA GLY A 148 -17.36 -7.40 9.15
C GLY A 148 -17.22 -7.77 10.64
N TYR A 149 -16.99 -9.04 10.97
CA TYR A 149 -16.74 -9.50 12.34
C TYR A 149 -15.25 -9.44 12.67
N GLN A 150 -14.72 -8.23 12.72
CA GLN A 150 -13.29 -8.00 12.91
C GLN A 150 -12.99 -7.43 14.30
N LEU A 151 -11.86 -7.84 14.88
CA LEU A 151 -11.32 -7.35 16.15
C LEU A 151 -10.40 -6.15 15.97
N ALA A 152 -9.80 -6.00 14.79
CA ALA A 152 -8.99 -4.86 14.41
C ALA A 152 -8.99 -4.67 12.89
N LEU A 153 -8.70 -3.45 12.45
CA LEU A 153 -8.57 -3.08 11.05
C LEU A 153 -7.38 -2.13 10.90
N CYS A 154 -6.52 -2.39 9.92
CA CYS A 154 -5.43 -1.50 9.53
C CYS A 154 -5.57 -1.13 8.06
N GLN A 155 -5.55 0.17 7.78
CA GLN A 155 -5.33 0.72 6.45
C GLN A 155 -3.92 1.30 6.42
N TYR A 156 -3.06 0.78 5.54
CA TYR A 156 -1.67 1.18 5.46
C TYR A 156 -1.28 1.54 4.03
N ALA A 157 -0.76 2.75 3.85
CA ALA A 157 -0.24 3.29 2.61
C ALA A 157 1.19 3.79 2.87
N PRO A 158 2.23 2.98 2.62
CA PRO A 158 3.61 3.30 3.00
C PRO A 158 4.13 4.64 2.46
N ASP A 159 3.62 5.06 1.30
CA ASP A 159 3.98 6.32 0.63
C ASP A 159 3.23 7.56 1.15
N GLY A 160 2.27 7.37 2.07
CA GLY A 160 1.42 8.44 2.60
C GLY A 160 0.34 8.95 1.64
N GLY A 161 0.21 8.35 0.45
CA GLY A 161 -0.73 8.79 -0.59
C GLY A 161 -2.17 8.28 -0.38
N GLY A 162 -2.38 7.44 0.63
CA GLY A 162 -3.65 6.78 0.90
C GLY A 162 -4.19 5.95 -0.27
N PHE A 163 -5.52 5.80 -0.35
CA PHE A 163 -6.18 4.95 -1.34
C PHE A 163 -6.06 5.43 -2.78
N SER A 164 -5.92 6.74 -3.01
CA SER A 164 -5.88 7.34 -4.36
C SER A 164 -4.49 7.81 -4.78
N GLY A 165 -3.49 7.76 -3.89
CA GLY A 165 -2.18 8.39 -4.11
C GLY A 165 -2.18 9.92 -3.91
N LYS A 166 -3.34 10.54 -3.67
CA LYS A 166 -3.50 12.00 -3.49
C LYS A 166 -3.95 12.40 -2.09
N GLN A 167 -4.10 11.43 -1.20
CA GLN A 167 -4.43 11.69 0.20
C GLN A 167 -3.13 11.94 0.98
N ASN A 168 -3.26 12.27 2.26
CA ASN A 168 -2.13 12.52 3.14
C ASN A 168 -2.33 11.75 4.45
N TRP A 169 -2.29 10.42 4.34
CA TRP A 169 -2.38 9.50 5.46
C TRP A 169 -1.51 8.28 5.18
N THR A 170 -0.82 7.78 6.20
CA THR A 170 0.07 6.62 6.09
C THR A 170 -0.55 5.39 6.74
N CYS A 171 -1.16 5.56 7.92
CA CYS A 171 -1.67 4.45 8.69
C CYS A 171 -2.92 4.86 9.49
N LYS A 172 -3.93 4.00 9.44
CA LYS A 172 -5.12 4.09 10.27
C LYS A 172 -5.40 2.73 10.88
N ILE A 173 -5.44 2.68 12.20
CA ILE A 173 -5.66 1.46 12.96
C ILE A 173 -6.85 1.68 13.88
N THR A 174 -7.82 0.78 13.78
CA THR A 174 -8.85 0.57 14.79
C THR A 174 -8.66 -0.79 15.43
N ALA A 175 -8.95 -0.88 16.72
CA ALA A 175 -8.94 -2.13 17.45
C ALA A 175 -10.10 -2.16 18.44
N SER A 176 -10.41 -3.35 18.90
CA SER A 176 -11.39 -3.58 19.96
C SER A 176 -10.70 -3.67 21.30
N GLU A 177 -11.32 -3.18 22.36
CA GLU A 177 -10.88 -3.48 23.73
C GLU A 177 -11.34 -4.89 24.11
N ASP A 178 -12.62 -5.17 23.88
CA ASP A 178 -13.24 -6.45 24.22
C ASP A 178 -12.86 -7.59 23.25
N ASN A 179 -13.06 -8.82 23.72
CA ASN A 179 -12.97 -10.03 22.92
C ASN A 179 -14.26 -10.85 23.10
N PRO A 180 -14.78 -11.46 22.02
CA PRO A 180 -15.97 -12.31 22.14
C PRO A 180 -15.64 -13.59 22.91
N THR A 181 -16.62 -14.11 23.65
CA THR A 181 -16.47 -15.37 24.38
C THR A 181 -16.42 -16.56 23.42
N ALA A 182 -15.91 -17.70 23.91
CA ALA A 182 -15.91 -18.94 23.13
C ALA A 182 -17.32 -19.37 22.69
N GLU A 183 -18.34 -19.14 23.51
CA GLU A 183 -19.74 -19.42 23.17
C GLU A 183 -20.24 -18.50 22.05
N GLN A 184 -19.96 -17.19 22.13
CA GLN A 184 -20.34 -16.24 21.08
C GLN A 184 -19.67 -16.54 19.74
N LEU A 185 -18.39 -16.93 19.77
CA LEU A 185 -17.67 -17.36 18.57
C LEU A 185 -18.26 -18.63 17.96
N LYS A 186 -18.67 -19.58 18.81
CA LYS A 186 -19.36 -20.80 18.35
C LYS A 186 -20.71 -20.45 17.71
N VAL A 187 -21.50 -19.58 18.32
CA VAL A 187 -22.76 -19.09 17.73
C VAL A 187 -22.52 -18.42 16.38
N LEU A 188 -21.48 -17.59 16.27
CA LEU A 188 -21.11 -16.92 15.03
C LEU A 188 -20.77 -17.91 13.91
N ASP A 189 -19.94 -18.91 14.20
CA ASP A 189 -19.55 -19.93 13.22
C ASP A 189 -20.76 -20.77 12.78
N GLU A 190 -21.59 -21.23 13.71
CA GLU A 190 -22.80 -22.00 13.41
C GLU A 190 -23.81 -21.18 12.60
N TRP A 191 -23.95 -19.89 12.91
CA TRP A 191 -24.80 -18.98 12.15
C TRP A 191 -24.33 -18.88 10.70
N TYR A 192 -23.05 -18.60 10.46
CA TYR A 192 -22.51 -18.47 9.11
C TYR A 192 -22.48 -19.80 8.35
N TYR A 193 -22.25 -20.90 9.05
CA TYR A 193 -22.30 -22.22 8.46
C TYR A 193 -23.73 -22.61 8.03
N HIS A 194 -24.76 -22.22 8.78
CA HIS A 194 -26.13 -22.65 8.50
C HIS A 194 -26.97 -21.64 7.70
N ARG A 195 -26.65 -20.34 7.73
CA ARG A 195 -27.53 -19.29 7.17
C ARG A 195 -27.98 -19.53 5.75
N TYR A 196 -27.16 -20.11 4.88
CA TYR A 196 -27.53 -20.37 3.47
C TYR A 196 -28.73 -21.33 3.31
N LYS A 197 -29.01 -22.18 4.31
CA LYS A 197 -30.19 -23.08 4.32
C LYS A 197 -31.47 -22.38 4.74
N PHE A 198 -31.33 -21.21 5.37
CA PHE A 198 -32.43 -20.43 5.92
C PHE A 198 -32.54 -19.12 5.14
N GLN A 199 -32.79 -19.21 3.83
CA GLN A 199 -33.01 -18.03 3.00
C GLN A 199 -34.50 -17.83 2.73
N LYS A 200 -34.94 -16.57 2.80
CA LYS A 200 -36.29 -16.11 2.48
C LYS A 200 -36.17 -14.74 1.81
N ASP A 201 -36.72 -14.61 0.60
CA ASP A 201 -36.73 -13.36 -0.17
C ASP A 201 -35.33 -12.75 -0.36
N GLY A 202 -34.33 -13.60 -0.57
CA GLY A 202 -32.92 -13.19 -0.76
C GLY A 202 -32.18 -12.80 0.52
N MET A 203 -32.83 -12.90 1.68
CA MET A 203 -32.26 -12.59 2.99
C MET A 203 -32.28 -13.82 3.90
N THR A 204 -31.50 -13.79 4.97
CA THR A 204 -31.53 -14.88 5.97
C THR A 204 -32.81 -14.80 6.79
N ASP A 205 -33.58 -15.89 6.89
CA ASP A 205 -34.70 -16.05 7.82
C ASP A 205 -34.14 -16.27 9.23
N GLU A 206 -33.74 -15.16 9.86
CA GLU A 206 -33.06 -15.16 11.16
C GLU A 206 -33.91 -15.82 12.25
N THR A 207 -35.23 -15.67 12.21
CA THR A 207 -36.13 -16.29 13.20
C THR A 207 -36.05 -17.82 13.13
N LYS A 208 -36.10 -18.42 11.93
CA LYS A 208 -35.98 -19.88 11.78
C LYS A 208 -34.59 -20.38 12.09
N LEU A 209 -33.56 -19.66 11.64
CA LEU A 209 -32.17 -20.01 11.91
C LEU A 209 -31.90 -19.98 13.43
N LYS A 210 -32.33 -18.93 14.12
CA LYS A 210 -32.17 -18.76 15.57
C LYS A 210 -32.81 -19.91 16.35
N LYS A 211 -34.05 -20.29 16.00
CA LYS A 211 -34.75 -21.45 16.57
C LYS A 211 -34.02 -22.76 16.33
N TYR A 212 -33.54 -22.96 15.11
CA TYR A 212 -32.76 -24.14 14.74
C TYR A 212 -31.47 -24.23 15.58
N LEU A 213 -30.73 -23.13 15.66
CA LEU A 213 -29.48 -23.06 16.40
C LEU A 213 -29.69 -23.27 17.90
N ALA A 214 -30.67 -22.60 18.49
CA ALA A 214 -31.05 -22.77 19.91
C ALA A 214 -31.27 -24.24 20.27
N LYS A 215 -32.07 -24.94 19.46
CA LYS A 215 -32.32 -26.37 19.63
C LYS A 215 -31.04 -27.21 19.44
N SER A 216 -30.24 -26.92 18.40
CA SER A 216 -29.03 -27.70 18.08
C SER A 216 -27.92 -27.54 19.12
N MET A 217 -27.82 -26.36 19.73
CA MET A 217 -26.78 -26.00 20.70
C MET A 217 -27.22 -26.21 22.15
N GLY A 218 -28.51 -26.50 22.39
CA GLY A 218 -29.05 -26.62 23.75
C GLY A 218 -29.06 -25.28 24.50
N LEU A 219 -29.18 -24.17 23.77
CA LEU A 219 -29.16 -22.81 24.33
C LEU A 219 -30.55 -22.17 24.22
N PRO A 220 -30.92 -21.29 25.17
CA PRO A 220 -32.06 -20.41 25.01
C PRO A 220 -31.96 -19.57 23.73
N GLU A 221 -33.09 -19.31 23.05
CA GLU A 221 -33.09 -18.52 21.81
C GLU A 221 -32.46 -17.14 22.03
N ASP A 222 -32.73 -16.45 23.13
CA ASP A 222 -32.15 -15.14 23.45
C ASP A 222 -30.62 -15.14 23.60
N LYS A 223 -29.99 -16.31 23.80
CA LYS A 223 -28.53 -16.49 23.80
C LYS A 223 -27.94 -16.72 22.42
N ILE A 224 -28.76 -17.01 21.40
CA ILE A 224 -28.33 -17.07 20.00
C ILE A 224 -28.30 -15.65 19.44
N THR A 225 -27.21 -14.95 19.71
CA THR A 225 -26.93 -13.60 19.20
C THR A 225 -25.53 -13.55 18.61
N LEU A 226 -25.40 -12.80 17.51
CA LEU A 226 -24.10 -12.58 16.88
C LEU A 226 -23.28 -11.62 17.75
N PRO A 227 -21.98 -11.90 17.99
CA PRO A 227 -21.13 -11.02 18.76
C PRO A 227 -21.04 -9.64 18.12
N TYR A 228 -21.16 -8.62 18.95
CA TYR A 228 -20.81 -7.25 18.60
C TYR A 228 -19.60 -6.85 19.42
N VAL A 229 -18.59 -6.30 18.75
CA VAL A 229 -17.38 -5.78 19.39
C VAL A 229 -17.14 -4.38 18.83
N ALA A 230 -17.18 -3.39 19.72
CA ALA A 230 -16.91 -2.02 19.34
C ALA A 230 -15.42 -1.86 18.98
N GLN A 231 -15.16 -1.09 17.92
CA GLN A 231 -13.81 -0.70 17.55
C GLN A 231 -13.62 0.79 17.79
N THR A 232 -12.50 1.13 18.40
CA THR A 232 -12.06 2.49 18.65
C THR A 232 -10.77 2.75 17.88
N ALA A 233 -10.50 4.03 17.60
CA ALA A 233 -9.26 4.42 16.92
C ALA A 233 -8.07 4.21 17.86
N TYR A 234 -7.11 3.39 17.42
CA TYR A 234 -5.82 3.23 18.10
C TYR A 234 -4.83 4.26 17.57
N TYR A 235 -4.79 4.42 16.25
CA TYR A 235 -3.89 5.34 15.58
C TYR A 235 -4.52 5.86 14.29
N SER A 236 -4.32 7.14 14.01
CA SER A 236 -4.71 7.74 12.74
C SER A 236 -3.77 8.89 12.43
N ASN A 237 -3.08 8.84 11.29
CA ASN A 237 -2.31 9.95 10.75
C ASN A 237 -2.58 10.15 9.26
#